data_AF-A0A1J4JLU7-F1
#
_entry.id   AF-A0A1J4JLU7-F1
#
_cell.length_a   1.000
_cell.length_b   1.000
_cell.length_c   1.000
_cell.angle_alpha   90.00
_cell.angle_beta   90.00
_cell.angle_gamma   90.00
#
_symmetry.space_group_name_H-M   'P 1'
#
loop_
_entity.id
_entity.type
_entity.pdbx_description
1 polymer ?
#
loop_
_entity_poly.entity_id
_entity_poly.type
_entity_poly.pdbx_seq_one_letter_code
_entity_poly.pdbx_strand_id
1 'polypeptide(L)'
;MNQYFNTYIANEMNTVGEISIEILHSQSFLQNLENHFNISQMENTIKCCSYDNWYESLRKTNQAVRSQIIPLPDDFIEFLLTGEFLIEENMFPDLEAKVKEALRDLGGHAFVKLNFTAPLDAQWIGSQRTMEIKEFQDIIYILKASTRVLLDITQPFGEKVEGIKPILVLKKYFDYRRDREFRVFQKTKGLRFISSRYDDVPCHIEEEEVNKLINEFINHVSEIIKEENLIFDVYISPKMRIHLVDVAPWNDATSAAMFTWEEIKEMNNCETRLCHECVIHPVEDPAVPVELTGGASLDEIIKAMKELENL
;
A
#
# COMPACT_ATOMS: atom_id res chain seq x y z
N MET A 1 -17.68 4.48 -21.60
CA MET A 1 -16.56 5.42 -21.81
C MET A 1 -16.76 6.59 -20.86
N ASN A 2 -15.92 6.66 -19.82
CA ASN A 2 -16.15 7.46 -18.61
C ASN A 2 -16.03 8.99 -18.91
N GLN A 3 -16.77 9.84 -18.19
CA GLN A 3 -16.74 11.31 -18.34
C GLN A 3 -15.30 11.87 -18.21
N TYR A 4 -14.48 11.22 -17.38
CA TYR A 4 -13.07 11.54 -17.20
C TYR A 4 -12.21 11.30 -18.46
N PHE A 5 -12.46 10.21 -19.19
CA PHE A 5 -11.73 9.89 -20.42
C PHE A 5 -12.03 10.90 -21.54
N ASN A 6 -13.30 11.30 -21.68
CA ASN A 6 -13.70 12.33 -22.66
C ASN A 6 -13.07 13.69 -22.35
N THR A 7 -12.93 14.04 -21.07
CA THR A 7 -12.28 15.29 -20.63
C THR A 7 -10.76 15.24 -20.87
N TYR A 8 -10.12 14.09 -20.62
CA TYR A 8 -8.71 13.86 -20.90
C TYR A 8 -8.39 14.02 -22.40
N ILE A 9 -9.17 13.39 -23.27
CA ILE A 9 -9.01 13.53 -24.73
C ILE A 9 -9.13 14.99 -25.16
N ALA A 10 -10.10 15.74 -24.63
CA ALA A 10 -10.26 17.16 -24.98
C ALA A 10 -9.05 18.01 -24.60
N ASN A 11 -8.37 17.69 -23.49
CA ASN A 11 -7.16 18.38 -23.07
C ASN A 11 -5.94 17.99 -23.92
N GLU A 12 -5.74 16.70 -24.18
CA GLU A 12 -4.66 16.20 -25.05
C GLU A 12 -4.78 16.70 -26.50
N MET A 13 -6.00 16.80 -27.02
CA MET A 13 -6.25 17.34 -28.36
C MET A 13 -5.96 18.86 -28.47
N ASN A 14 -5.94 19.59 -27.35
CA ASN A 14 -5.55 21.00 -27.34
C ASN A 14 -4.02 21.20 -27.32
N THR A 15 -3.26 20.20 -26.83
CA THR A 15 -1.79 20.23 -26.77
C THR A 15 -1.13 19.69 -28.03
N VAL A 16 -1.75 18.73 -28.72
CA VAL A 16 -1.24 18.17 -29.97
C VAL A 16 -1.92 18.85 -31.16
N GLY A 17 -1.27 19.85 -31.76
CA GLY A 17 -1.79 20.58 -32.93
C GLY A 17 -2.20 19.68 -34.11
N GLU A 18 -3.01 20.23 -35.03
CA GLU A 18 -3.72 19.57 -36.15
C GLU A 18 -3.24 18.14 -36.52
N ILE A 19 -3.73 17.15 -35.78
CA ILE A 19 -3.67 15.73 -36.18
C ILE A 19 -4.80 15.48 -37.19
N SER A 20 -4.54 14.74 -38.27
CA SER A 20 -5.58 14.39 -39.24
C SER A 20 -6.69 13.57 -38.59
N ILE A 21 -7.95 13.89 -38.94
CA ILE A 21 -9.18 13.26 -38.40
C ILE A 21 -9.15 11.72 -38.55
N GLU A 22 -8.53 11.21 -39.61
CA GLU A 22 -8.39 9.76 -39.85
C GLU A 22 -7.49 9.05 -38.82
N ILE A 23 -6.47 9.73 -38.28
CA ILE A 23 -5.59 9.16 -37.25
C ILE A 23 -6.31 9.17 -35.89
N LEU A 24 -7.07 10.24 -35.59
CA LEU A 24 -7.85 10.39 -34.35
C LEU A 24 -8.90 9.31 -34.15
N HIS A 25 -9.46 8.77 -35.24
CA HIS A 25 -10.48 7.72 -35.21
C HIS A 25 -9.92 6.30 -35.41
N SER A 26 -8.59 6.15 -35.55
CA SER A 26 -8.01 4.81 -35.64
C SER A 26 -8.12 4.08 -34.30
N GLN A 27 -8.45 2.78 -34.34
CA GLN A 27 -8.55 1.95 -33.13
C GLN A 27 -7.24 1.91 -32.34
N SER A 28 -6.09 1.93 -33.03
CA SER A 28 -4.77 1.97 -32.39
C SER A 28 -4.52 3.28 -31.63
N PHE A 29 -4.95 4.42 -32.18
CA PHE A 29 -4.81 5.71 -31.49
C PHE A 29 -5.71 5.80 -30.25
N LEU A 30 -6.97 5.36 -30.35
CA LEU A 30 -7.88 5.32 -29.21
C LEU A 30 -7.38 4.37 -28.12
N GLN A 31 -6.88 3.19 -28.48
CA GLN A 31 -6.28 2.26 -27.53
C GLN A 31 -5.05 2.86 -26.83
N ASN A 32 -4.19 3.58 -27.56
CA ASN A 32 -3.03 4.25 -26.99
C ASN A 32 -3.43 5.36 -26.01
N LEU A 33 -4.48 6.13 -26.34
CA LEU A 33 -5.03 7.16 -25.44
C LEU A 33 -5.67 6.55 -24.20
N GLU A 34 -6.42 5.46 -24.33
CA GLU A 34 -6.98 4.71 -23.19
C GLU A 34 -5.86 4.19 -22.27
N ASN A 35 -4.81 3.61 -22.86
CA ASN A 35 -3.65 3.13 -22.10
C ASN A 35 -2.96 4.27 -21.35
N HIS A 36 -2.70 5.41 -22.02
CA HIS A 36 -2.07 6.56 -21.37
C HIS A 36 -2.96 7.16 -20.27
N PHE A 37 -4.27 7.25 -20.50
CA PHE A 37 -5.22 7.72 -19.48
C PHE A 37 -5.19 6.80 -18.25
N ASN A 38 -5.21 5.48 -18.45
CA ASN A 38 -5.18 4.51 -17.37
C ASN A 38 -3.87 4.58 -16.56
N ILE A 39 -2.71 4.74 -17.23
CA ILE A 39 -1.41 4.93 -16.56
C ILE A 39 -1.43 6.21 -15.73
N SER A 40 -1.88 7.33 -16.31
CA SER A 40 -1.96 8.60 -15.59
C SER A 40 -2.90 8.52 -14.39
N GLN A 41 -4.02 7.80 -14.52
CA GLN A 41 -4.94 7.56 -13.42
C GLN A 41 -4.28 6.74 -12.30
N MET A 42 -3.59 5.64 -12.65
CA MET A 42 -2.87 4.80 -11.67
C MET A 42 -1.79 5.59 -10.93
N GLU A 43 -0.99 6.40 -11.62
CA GLU A 43 0.01 7.27 -10.98
C GLU A 43 -0.61 8.23 -9.97
N ASN A 44 -1.74 8.86 -10.31
CA ASN A 44 -2.45 9.76 -9.41
C ASN A 44 -3.01 9.02 -8.20
N THR A 45 -3.60 7.84 -8.41
CA THR A 45 -4.08 6.97 -7.32
C THR A 45 -2.94 6.60 -6.38
N ILE A 46 -1.79 6.15 -6.91
CA ILE A 46 -0.61 5.82 -6.10
C ILE A 46 -0.16 7.04 -5.31
N LYS A 47 -0.04 8.21 -5.92
CA LYS A 47 0.32 9.44 -5.19
C LYS A 47 -0.64 9.69 -4.03
N CYS A 48 -1.95 9.59 -4.24
CA CYS A 48 -2.94 9.78 -3.20
C CYS A 48 -2.85 8.77 -2.04
N CYS A 49 -2.33 7.56 -2.26
CA CYS A 49 -2.15 6.53 -1.23
C CYS A 49 -0.99 6.84 -0.26
N SER A 50 -0.09 7.77 -0.60
CA SER A 50 1.11 8.06 0.22
C SER A 50 0.71 8.47 1.63
N TYR A 51 1.38 7.92 2.64
CA TYR A 51 0.99 8.08 4.05
C TYR A 51 0.76 9.54 4.47
N ASP A 52 1.62 10.45 4.02
CA ASP A 52 1.56 11.88 4.28
C ASP A 52 0.34 12.60 3.68
N ASN A 53 -0.29 12.03 2.64
CA ASN A 53 -1.44 12.65 1.97
C ASN A 53 -2.76 12.50 2.74
N TRP A 54 -2.87 11.51 3.63
CA TRP A 54 -4.09 11.27 4.39
C TRP A 54 -3.91 11.33 5.91
N TYR A 55 -2.69 11.12 6.41
CA TYR A 55 -2.42 10.97 7.84
C TYR A 55 -2.89 12.17 8.67
N GLU A 56 -2.50 13.39 8.29
CA GLU A 56 -2.80 14.60 9.09
C GLU A 56 -4.31 14.86 9.22
N SER A 57 -5.08 14.58 8.17
CA SER A 57 -6.53 14.74 8.17
C SER A 57 -7.20 13.79 9.17
N LEU A 58 -6.80 12.52 9.18
CA LEU A 58 -7.35 11.49 10.08
C LEU A 58 -6.75 11.56 11.49
N ARG A 59 -5.54 12.12 11.64
CA ARG A 59 -4.93 12.30 12.96
C ARG A 59 -5.71 13.28 13.81
N LYS A 60 -6.25 14.36 13.20
CA LYS A 60 -7.07 15.39 13.87
C LYS A 60 -8.33 14.82 14.54
N THR A 61 -8.91 13.78 13.97
CA THR A 61 -10.10 13.08 14.48
C THR A 61 -9.75 11.83 15.28
N ASN A 62 -8.46 11.58 15.55
CA ASN A 62 -7.96 10.38 16.23
C ASN A 62 -8.37 9.06 15.54
N GLN A 63 -8.42 9.08 14.20
CA GLN A 63 -8.75 7.94 13.34
C GLN A 63 -7.52 7.39 12.59
N ALA A 64 -6.33 7.85 12.95
CA ALA A 64 -5.05 7.25 12.55
C ALA A 64 -4.17 7.09 13.80
N VAL A 65 -3.37 6.04 13.83
CA VAL A 65 -2.40 5.84 14.92
C VAL A 65 -1.37 6.95 14.89
N ARG A 66 -1.02 7.47 16.08
CA ARG A 66 -0.04 8.54 16.22
C ARG A 66 1.28 8.12 15.57
N SER A 67 1.77 8.96 14.67
CA SER A 67 2.99 8.76 13.90
C SER A 67 3.79 10.05 13.78
N GLN A 68 5.07 9.91 13.44
CA GLN A 68 5.96 10.99 13.04
C GLN A 68 6.41 10.74 11.60
N ILE A 69 6.37 11.77 10.77
CA ILE A 69 6.78 11.71 9.36
C ILE A 69 8.05 12.53 9.20
N ILE A 70 9.10 11.91 8.67
CA ILE A 70 10.40 12.52 8.45
C ILE A 70 10.74 12.38 6.96
N PRO A 71 10.90 13.47 6.19
CA PRO A 71 11.41 13.37 4.83
C PRO A 71 12.77 12.70 4.80
N LEU A 72 12.96 11.72 3.91
CA LEU A 72 14.25 11.05 3.78
C LEU A 72 15.24 11.95 3.03
N PRO A 73 16.46 12.14 3.56
CA PRO A 73 17.55 12.77 2.83
C PRO A 73 17.94 11.99 1.56
N ASP A 74 18.38 12.70 0.51
CA ASP A 74 18.75 12.09 -0.77
C ASP A 74 19.93 11.10 -0.64
N ASP A 75 20.89 11.40 0.23
CA ASP A 75 22.03 10.52 0.53
C ASP A 75 21.62 9.24 1.26
N PHE A 76 20.61 9.31 2.14
CA PHE A 76 20.02 8.12 2.76
C PHE A 76 19.23 7.29 1.76
N ILE A 77 18.51 7.93 0.83
CA ILE A 77 17.80 7.24 -0.25
C ILE A 77 18.81 6.51 -1.14
N GLU A 78 19.88 7.19 -1.58
CA GLU A 78 20.95 6.59 -2.36
C GLU A 78 21.57 5.41 -1.59
N PHE A 79 21.86 5.59 -0.30
CA PHE A 79 22.31 4.51 0.56
C PHE A 79 21.36 3.33 0.57
N LEU A 80 20.03 3.51 0.67
CA LEU A 80 19.08 2.39 0.61
C LEU A 80 19.11 1.66 -0.73
N LEU A 81 19.35 2.38 -1.84
CA LEU A 81 19.36 1.83 -3.20
C LEU A 81 20.67 1.13 -3.59
N THR A 82 21.79 1.39 -2.88
CA THR A 82 23.05 0.69 -3.18
C THR A 82 22.99 -0.78 -2.77
N GLY A 83 23.88 -1.62 -3.30
CA GLY A 83 24.04 -3.01 -2.83
C GLY A 83 24.90 -3.13 -1.56
N GLU A 84 25.56 -2.05 -1.14
CA GLU A 84 26.54 -2.09 -0.05
C GLU A 84 25.85 -1.99 1.31
N PHE A 85 26.16 -2.93 2.21
CA PHE A 85 25.66 -2.97 3.58
C PHE A 85 26.78 -2.55 4.55
N LEU A 86 27.33 -1.35 4.34
CA LEU A 86 28.36 -0.77 5.19
C LEU A 86 27.71 0.28 6.10
N ILE A 87 27.82 0.08 7.42
CA ILE A 87 27.25 0.98 8.43
C ILE A 87 28.40 1.52 9.26
N GLU A 88 28.58 2.83 9.21
CA GLU A 88 29.57 3.56 10.00
C GLU A 88 28.87 4.41 11.06
N GLU A 89 29.56 4.69 12.17
CA GLU A 89 29.04 5.58 13.20
C GLU A 89 28.83 6.99 12.64
N ASN A 90 27.71 7.62 12.99
CA ASN A 90 27.36 8.98 12.57
C ASN A 90 27.31 9.20 11.05
N MET A 91 26.93 8.18 10.27
CA MET A 91 26.77 8.29 8.81
C MET A 91 25.65 9.28 8.41
N PHE A 92 24.56 9.35 9.18
CA PHE A 92 23.41 10.22 8.93
C PHE A 92 22.99 11.01 10.18
N PRO A 93 23.84 11.92 10.69
CA PRO A 93 23.68 12.50 12.03
C PRO A 93 22.38 13.32 12.18
N ASP A 94 21.97 14.04 11.13
CA ASP A 94 20.74 14.85 11.14
C ASP A 94 19.47 13.98 11.11
N LEU A 95 19.49 12.91 10.31
CA LEU A 95 18.38 11.95 10.27
C LEU A 95 18.28 11.18 11.60
N GLU A 96 19.42 10.73 12.13
CA GLU A 96 19.50 10.07 13.42
C GLU A 96 18.96 10.96 14.56
N ALA A 97 19.29 12.25 14.57
CA ALA A 97 18.78 13.20 15.55
C ALA A 97 17.25 13.33 15.47
N LYS A 98 16.68 13.46 14.26
CA LYS A 98 15.23 13.52 14.03
C LYS A 98 14.53 12.23 14.45
N VAL A 99 15.12 11.07 14.15
CA VAL A 99 14.59 9.76 14.57
C VAL A 99 14.61 9.65 16.08
N LYS A 100 15.70 10.02 16.76
CA LYS A 100 15.79 10.00 18.22
C LYS A 100 14.72 10.89 18.87
N GLU A 101 14.44 12.06 18.28
CA GLU A 101 13.36 12.94 18.74
C GLU A 101 11.98 12.30 18.54
N ALA A 102 11.70 11.80 17.34
CA ALA A 102 10.45 11.13 17.03
C ALA A 102 10.19 9.91 17.93
N LEU A 103 11.21 9.10 18.21
CA LEU A 103 11.11 7.96 19.12
C LEU A 103 10.76 8.43 20.54
N ARG A 104 11.43 9.46 21.08
CA ARG A 104 11.08 10.02 22.40
C ARG A 104 9.61 10.45 22.46
N ASP A 105 9.12 11.12 21.42
CA ASP A 105 7.73 11.59 21.33
C ASP A 105 6.70 10.45 21.28
N LEU A 106 7.07 9.32 20.68
CA LEU A 106 6.23 8.14 20.52
C LEU A 106 6.25 7.20 21.75
N GLY A 107 7.15 7.45 22.70
CA GLY A 107 7.28 6.66 23.94
C GLY A 107 8.52 5.77 24.01
N GLY A 108 9.52 6.01 23.16
CA GLY A 108 10.81 5.33 23.13
C GLY A 108 10.90 4.15 22.15
N HIS A 109 9.81 3.80 21.49
CA HIS A 109 9.76 2.70 20.53
C HIS A 109 8.68 2.95 19.47
N ALA A 110 8.88 2.41 18.28
CA ALA A 110 8.01 2.65 17.12
C ALA A 110 7.97 1.44 16.17
N PHE A 111 7.06 1.51 15.21
CA PHE A 111 7.04 0.69 14.00
C PHE A 111 7.44 1.58 12.82
N VAL A 112 8.26 1.07 11.89
CA VAL A 112 8.73 1.83 10.73
C VAL A 112 8.05 1.39 9.44
N LYS A 113 7.71 2.36 8.57
CA LYS A 113 7.38 2.14 7.16
C LYS A 113 7.82 3.33 6.31
N LEU A 114 7.77 3.17 4.98
CA LEU A 114 7.93 4.28 4.04
C LEU A 114 6.55 4.83 3.60
N ASN A 115 6.47 5.45 2.42
CA ASN A 115 5.26 6.06 1.87
C ASN A 115 4.10 5.07 1.84
N PHE A 116 4.34 3.85 1.35
CA PHE A 116 3.29 2.85 1.15
C PHE A 116 3.57 1.56 1.89
N THR A 117 4.84 1.15 2.02
CA THR A 117 5.13 -0.22 2.45
C THR A 117 5.90 -0.30 3.76
N ALA A 118 5.53 -1.28 4.58
CA ALA A 118 6.31 -1.70 5.74
C ALA A 118 7.31 -2.82 5.37
N PRO A 119 8.53 -2.81 5.93
CA PRO A 119 9.61 -3.76 5.64
C PRO A 119 9.43 -5.12 6.35
N LEU A 120 8.24 -5.71 6.23
CA LEU A 120 7.88 -6.94 6.94
C LEU A 120 8.73 -8.15 6.51
N ASP A 121 9.20 -8.15 5.26
CA ASP A 121 10.13 -9.13 4.69
C ASP A 121 11.53 -9.09 5.31
N ALA A 122 11.88 -8.01 6.01
CA ALA A 122 13.15 -7.83 6.68
C ALA A 122 13.09 -8.05 8.20
N GLN A 123 11.98 -8.56 8.74
CA GLN A 123 11.87 -8.80 10.18
C GLN A 123 12.99 -9.73 10.72
N TRP A 124 13.53 -10.63 9.89
CA TRP A 124 14.57 -11.58 10.27
C TRP A 124 15.90 -10.94 10.67
N ILE A 125 16.25 -9.75 10.15
CA ILE A 125 17.50 -9.05 10.48
C ILE A 125 17.34 -8.11 11.69
N GLY A 126 16.09 -7.78 12.04
CA GLY A 126 15.79 -6.89 13.15
C GLY A 126 16.32 -7.41 14.49
N SER A 127 16.65 -6.49 15.39
CA SER A 127 17.01 -6.83 16.77
C SER A 127 15.88 -7.68 17.38
N GLN A 128 16.21 -8.85 17.91
CA GLN A 128 15.23 -9.82 18.46
C GLN A 128 14.16 -10.32 17.48
N ARG A 129 14.35 -10.15 16.16
CA ARG A 129 13.39 -10.54 15.10
C ARG A 129 12.00 -9.90 15.29
N THR A 130 11.98 -8.63 15.68
CA THR A 130 10.73 -7.85 15.82
C THR A 130 10.72 -6.65 14.88
N MET A 131 9.52 -6.16 14.58
CA MET A 131 9.30 -4.89 13.88
C MET A 131 9.29 -3.67 14.83
N GLU A 132 9.58 -3.89 16.11
CA GLU A 132 9.76 -2.84 17.11
C GLU A 132 11.13 -2.17 16.96
N ILE A 133 11.12 -0.89 16.63
CA ILE A 133 12.28 -0.03 16.47
C ILE A 133 12.52 0.74 17.77
N LYS A 134 13.75 0.69 18.31
CA LYS A 134 14.15 1.41 19.53
C LYS A 134 15.26 2.42 19.29
N GLU A 135 16.03 2.25 18.23
CA GLU A 135 17.09 3.17 17.83
C GLU A 135 17.22 3.30 16.32
N PHE A 136 18.01 4.27 15.87
CA PHE A 136 18.19 4.53 14.44
C PHE A 136 18.85 3.36 13.70
N GLN A 137 19.70 2.59 14.38
CA GLN A 137 20.37 1.45 13.78
C GLN A 137 19.38 0.33 13.39
N ASP A 138 18.34 0.08 14.19
CA ASP A 138 17.26 -0.86 13.85
C ASP A 138 16.59 -0.50 12.52
N ILE A 139 16.40 0.79 12.26
CA ILE A 139 15.81 1.32 11.02
C ILE A 139 16.73 1.02 9.84
N ILE A 140 18.02 1.30 9.98
CA ILE A 140 19.01 1.03 8.92
C ILE A 140 18.95 -0.45 8.55
N TYR A 141 19.02 -1.35 9.54
CA TYR A 141 19.04 -2.78 9.29
C TYR A 141 17.80 -3.26 8.54
N ILE A 142 16.62 -2.93 9.04
CA ILE A 142 15.36 -3.44 8.50
C ILE A 142 15.05 -2.80 7.13
N LEU A 143 15.26 -1.49 6.95
CA LEU A 143 14.99 -0.85 5.66
C LEU A 143 15.96 -1.33 4.58
N LYS A 144 17.25 -1.46 4.91
CA LYS A 144 18.28 -1.86 3.96
C LYS A 144 18.13 -3.31 3.51
N ALA A 145 17.61 -4.19 4.37
CA ALA A 145 17.40 -5.60 4.07
C ALA A 145 16.04 -5.90 3.40
N SER A 146 15.17 -4.89 3.21
CA SER A 146 13.82 -5.08 2.69
C SER A 146 13.76 -4.83 1.19
N THR A 147 13.36 -5.86 0.44
CA THR A 147 13.07 -5.73 -0.98
C THR A 147 11.81 -4.91 -1.20
N ARG A 148 10.85 -5.00 -0.27
CA ARG A 148 9.64 -4.18 -0.31
C ARG A 148 9.95 -2.68 -0.23
N VAL A 149 10.93 -2.28 0.58
CA VAL A 149 11.40 -0.88 0.67
C VAL A 149 12.05 -0.42 -0.61
N LEU A 150 12.89 -1.25 -1.22
CA LEU A 150 13.48 -0.96 -2.54
C LEU A 150 12.40 -0.68 -3.58
N LEU A 151 11.34 -1.49 -3.62
CA LEU A 151 10.21 -1.31 -4.52
C LEU A 151 9.40 -0.06 -4.19
N ASP A 152 9.20 0.26 -2.91
CA ASP A 152 8.51 1.48 -2.48
C ASP A 152 9.17 2.75 -3.05
N ILE A 153 10.50 2.74 -3.11
CA ILE A 153 11.31 3.87 -3.62
C ILE A 153 11.35 3.91 -5.15
N THR A 154 11.40 2.76 -5.83
CA THR A 154 11.70 2.68 -7.27
C THR A 154 10.48 2.46 -8.16
N GLN A 155 9.58 1.59 -7.74
CA GLN A 155 8.40 1.15 -8.51
C GLN A 155 7.24 0.76 -7.56
N PRO A 156 6.68 1.71 -6.79
CA PRO A 156 5.61 1.43 -5.85
C PRO A 156 4.44 0.76 -6.58
N PHE A 157 3.99 -0.38 -6.06
CA PHE A 157 2.93 -1.21 -6.67
C PHE A 157 3.22 -1.67 -8.11
N GLY A 158 4.50 -1.78 -8.49
CA GLY A 158 4.93 -2.20 -9.81
C GLY A 158 4.93 -1.08 -10.87
N GLU A 159 4.62 0.15 -10.47
CA GLU A 159 4.48 1.29 -11.38
C GLU A 159 5.62 2.28 -11.19
N LYS A 160 6.13 2.83 -12.30
CA LYS A 160 7.13 3.90 -12.25
C LYS A 160 6.43 5.25 -12.08
N VAL A 161 6.42 5.78 -10.86
CA VAL A 161 5.71 7.02 -10.53
C VAL A 161 6.69 8.15 -10.18
N GLU A 162 6.66 9.24 -10.95
CA GLU A 162 7.50 10.40 -10.69
C GLU A 162 6.88 11.36 -9.68
N GLY A 163 7.73 12.09 -8.94
CA GLY A 163 7.30 13.16 -8.03
C GLY A 163 6.91 12.73 -6.62
N ILE A 164 7.02 11.45 -6.28
CA ILE A 164 6.89 10.96 -4.91
C ILE A 164 8.26 11.07 -4.24
N LYS A 165 8.33 11.82 -3.14
CA LYS A 165 9.54 11.87 -2.31
C LYS A 165 9.44 10.82 -1.20
N PRO A 166 10.45 9.96 -1.03
CA PRO A 166 10.47 8.99 0.06
C PRO A 166 10.38 9.68 1.44
N ILE A 167 9.51 9.15 2.29
CA ILE A 167 9.35 9.57 3.68
C ILE A 167 9.57 8.40 4.62
N LEU A 168 10.14 8.66 5.78
CA LEU A 168 10.21 7.73 6.90
C LEU A 168 9.03 7.98 7.83
N VAL A 169 8.21 6.96 8.03
CA VAL A 169 7.07 7.02 8.95
C VAL A 169 7.38 6.17 10.18
N LEU A 170 7.46 6.82 11.34
CA LEU A 170 7.54 6.16 12.64
C LEU A 170 6.16 6.16 13.27
N LYS A 171 5.48 5.02 13.26
CA LYS A 171 4.16 4.82 13.87
C LYS A 171 4.36 4.40 15.32
N LYS A 172 3.53 4.89 16.24
CA LYS A 172 3.53 4.39 17.62
C LYS A 172 3.36 2.87 17.59
N TYR A 173 4.29 2.16 18.19
CA TYR A 173 4.24 0.71 18.22
C TYR A 173 3.05 0.24 19.06
N PHE A 174 2.25 -0.65 18.49
CA PHE A 174 1.12 -1.29 19.15
C PHE A 174 0.99 -2.70 18.63
N ASP A 175 0.69 -3.64 19.52
CA ASP A 175 0.40 -5.03 19.18
C ASP A 175 -1.04 -5.10 18.64
N TYR A 176 -1.17 -4.95 17.33
CA TYR A 176 -2.46 -5.06 16.66
C TYR A 176 -2.96 -6.50 16.78
N ARG A 177 -4.14 -6.64 17.37
CA ARG A 177 -4.79 -7.93 17.39
C ARG A 177 -5.28 -8.26 15.98
N ARG A 178 -4.73 -9.33 15.41
CA ARG A 178 -5.06 -9.83 14.07
C ARG A 178 -6.56 -10.09 13.85
N ASP A 179 -7.29 -10.48 14.92
CA ASP A 179 -8.75 -10.71 14.91
C ASP A 179 -9.60 -9.45 14.70
N ARG A 180 -8.95 -8.28 14.56
CA ARG A 180 -9.58 -6.96 14.49
C ARG A 180 -9.03 -6.09 13.36
N GLU A 181 -8.27 -6.69 12.46
CA GLU A 181 -7.77 -6.07 11.24
C GLU A 181 -8.64 -6.51 10.05
N PHE A 182 -9.02 -5.54 9.23
CA PHE A 182 -9.86 -5.76 8.07
C PHE A 182 -9.26 -5.07 6.86
N ARG A 183 -9.46 -5.66 5.69
CA ARG A 183 -9.13 -5.08 4.40
C ARG A 183 -10.41 -4.72 3.67
N VAL A 184 -10.47 -3.52 3.11
CA VAL A 184 -11.65 -2.98 2.44
C VAL A 184 -11.28 -2.58 1.03
N PHE A 185 -11.88 -3.24 0.05
CA PHE A 185 -11.75 -2.90 -1.36
C PHE A 185 -12.89 -1.95 -1.73
N GLN A 186 -12.59 -0.73 -2.12
CA GLN A 186 -13.59 0.23 -2.62
C GLN A 186 -13.38 0.47 -4.12
N LYS A 187 -14.30 -0.08 -4.93
CA LYS A 187 -14.27 0.07 -6.39
C LYS A 187 -14.71 1.47 -6.80
N THR A 188 -15.87 1.90 -6.31
CA THR A 188 -16.41 3.25 -6.46
C THR A 188 -17.03 3.70 -5.13
N LYS A 189 -17.39 4.98 -5.00
CA LYS A 189 -17.99 5.48 -3.75
C LYS A 189 -19.26 4.70 -3.38
N GLY A 190 -19.19 3.95 -2.29
CA GLY A 190 -20.31 3.16 -1.74
C GLY A 190 -20.36 1.69 -2.19
N LEU A 191 -19.58 1.27 -3.20
CA LEU A 191 -19.43 -0.12 -3.58
C LEU A 191 -18.16 -0.71 -2.95
N ARG A 192 -18.33 -1.58 -1.94
CA ARG A 192 -17.23 -2.07 -1.10
C ARG A 192 -17.26 -3.55 -0.85
N PHE A 193 -16.07 -4.15 -0.76
CA PHE A 193 -15.87 -5.54 -0.38
C PHE A 193 -15.01 -5.56 0.89
N ILE A 194 -15.56 -6.06 2.00
CA ILE A 194 -14.91 -6.05 3.31
C ILE A 194 -14.43 -7.46 3.64
N SER A 195 -13.19 -7.58 4.09
CA SER A 195 -12.57 -8.85 4.43
C SER A 195 -11.92 -8.79 5.81
N SER A 196 -11.94 -9.88 6.59
CA SER A 196 -10.91 -10.07 7.62
C SER A 196 -9.53 -10.03 6.96
N ARG A 197 -8.55 -9.35 7.57
CA ARG A 197 -7.21 -9.24 6.97
C ARG A 197 -6.50 -10.59 6.87
N TYR A 198 -6.85 -11.50 7.77
CA TYR A 198 -6.27 -12.82 7.92
C TYR A 198 -7.39 -13.87 7.91
N ASP A 199 -7.15 -14.98 7.23
CA ASP A 199 -8.05 -16.12 7.08
C ASP A 199 -7.83 -17.23 8.13
N ASP A 200 -6.76 -17.13 8.91
CA ASP A 200 -6.37 -18.06 10.00
C ASP A 200 -6.78 -17.56 11.40
N VAL A 201 -7.33 -16.34 11.52
CA VAL A 201 -7.70 -15.74 12.82
C VAL A 201 -9.18 -15.35 12.85
N PRO A 202 -10.01 -16.06 13.64
CA PRO A 202 -11.43 -15.76 13.76
C PRO A 202 -11.71 -14.33 14.24
N CYS A 203 -12.59 -13.63 13.53
CA CYS A 203 -13.19 -12.37 13.95
C CYS A 203 -14.24 -12.63 15.04
N HIS A 204 -14.26 -11.76 16.04
CA HIS A 204 -15.21 -11.83 17.16
C HIS A 204 -16.14 -10.61 17.23
N ILE A 205 -16.20 -9.82 16.16
CA ILE A 205 -17.13 -8.70 16.02
C ILE A 205 -18.24 -9.17 15.08
N GLU A 206 -19.49 -8.97 15.48
CA GLU A 206 -20.66 -9.29 14.67
C GLU A 206 -20.59 -8.60 13.30
N GLU A 207 -20.96 -9.32 12.24
CA GLU A 207 -20.85 -8.84 10.86
C GLU A 207 -21.61 -7.52 10.63
N GLU A 208 -22.80 -7.38 11.22
CA GLU A 208 -23.60 -6.15 11.15
C GLU A 208 -22.85 -4.94 11.73
N GLU A 209 -22.13 -5.13 12.84
CA GLU A 209 -21.36 -4.06 13.49
C GLU A 209 -20.09 -3.73 12.70
N VAL A 210 -19.39 -4.74 12.15
CA VAL A 210 -18.26 -4.52 11.23
C VAL A 210 -18.72 -3.72 10.01
N ASN A 211 -19.81 -4.16 9.37
CA ASN A 211 -20.39 -3.49 8.22
C ASN A 211 -20.72 -2.03 8.51
N LYS A 212 -21.40 -1.76 9.62
CA LYS A 212 -21.77 -0.41 10.02
C LYS A 212 -20.53 0.47 10.25
N LEU A 213 -19.62 0.05 11.12
CA LEU A 213 -18.44 0.86 11.49
C LEU A 213 -17.53 1.14 10.30
N ILE A 214 -17.25 0.12 9.48
CA ILE A 214 -16.38 0.27 8.32
C ILE A 214 -17.04 1.15 7.26
N ASN A 215 -18.32 0.94 6.93
CA ASN A 215 -18.97 1.75 5.91
C ASN A 215 -19.09 3.22 6.31
N GLU A 216 -19.48 3.50 7.56
CA GLU A 216 -19.51 4.88 8.09
C GLU A 216 -18.12 5.52 8.05
N PHE A 217 -17.08 4.79 8.47
CA PHE A 217 -15.72 5.29 8.49
C PHE A 217 -15.16 5.54 7.09
N ILE A 218 -15.31 4.59 6.17
CA ILE A 218 -14.77 4.72 4.81
C ILE A 218 -15.55 5.77 4.00
N ASN A 219 -16.83 6.01 4.30
CA ASN A 219 -17.55 7.17 3.75
C ASN A 219 -16.84 8.48 4.11
N HIS A 220 -16.38 8.64 5.35
CA HIS A 220 -15.61 9.80 5.78
C HIS A 220 -14.20 9.83 5.16
N VAL A 221 -13.49 8.70 5.09
CA VAL A 221 -12.18 8.62 4.43
C VAL A 221 -12.28 9.02 2.95
N SER A 222 -13.37 8.64 2.27
CA SER A 222 -13.65 9.01 0.88
C SER A 222 -13.91 10.52 0.67
N GLU A 223 -14.07 11.31 1.74
CA GLU A 223 -14.11 12.78 1.66
C GLU A 223 -12.71 13.40 1.66
N ILE A 224 -11.74 12.66 2.23
CA ILE A 224 -10.32 13.04 2.34
C ILE A 224 -9.57 12.55 1.09
N ILE A 225 -9.71 11.27 0.75
CA ILE A 225 -9.09 10.64 -0.41
C ILE A 225 -10.19 10.43 -1.46
N LYS A 226 -10.15 11.24 -2.53
CA LYS A 226 -11.25 11.32 -3.51
C LYS A 226 -11.12 10.34 -4.67
N GLU A 227 -10.00 9.64 -4.76
CA GLU A 227 -9.77 8.64 -5.80
C GLU A 227 -10.67 7.41 -5.61
N GLU A 228 -10.93 6.73 -6.72
CA GLU A 228 -11.66 5.46 -6.76
C GLU A 228 -10.68 4.29 -6.92
N ASN A 229 -11.18 3.06 -6.78
CA ASN A 229 -10.35 1.86 -6.84
C ASN A 229 -9.20 1.93 -5.83
N LEU A 230 -9.59 1.95 -4.55
CA LEU A 230 -8.67 2.00 -3.41
C LEU A 230 -8.88 0.80 -2.50
N ILE A 231 -7.81 0.42 -1.82
CA ILE A 231 -7.79 -0.59 -0.77
C ILE A 231 -7.45 0.12 0.54
N PHE A 232 -8.23 -0.16 1.58
CA PHE A 232 -8.02 0.39 2.92
C PHE A 232 -7.78 -0.75 3.89
N ASP A 233 -6.68 -0.69 4.65
CA ASP A 233 -6.50 -1.52 5.82
C ASP A 233 -7.00 -0.76 7.05
N VAL A 234 -7.93 -1.36 7.79
CA VAL A 234 -8.58 -0.74 8.95
C VAL A 234 -8.48 -1.62 10.18
N TYR A 235 -8.34 -0.98 11.33
CA TYR A 235 -8.27 -1.65 12.63
C TYR A 235 -9.38 -1.18 13.56
N ILE A 236 -10.16 -2.13 14.09
CA ILE A 236 -11.20 -1.87 15.10
C ILE A 236 -10.68 -2.25 16.48
N SER A 237 -10.22 -1.26 17.25
CA SER A 237 -9.66 -1.50 18.59
C SER A 237 -10.65 -2.18 19.54
N PRO A 238 -10.19 -2.79 20.66
CA PRO A 238 -11.08 -3.39 21.66
C PRO A 238 -12.11 -2.42 22.28
N LYS A 239 -11.86 -1.10 22.18
CA LYS A 239 -12.80 -0.04 22.59
C LYS A 239 -13.73 0.40 21.46
N MET A 240 -13.83 -0.37 20.39
CA MET A 240 -14.62 -0.10 19.19
C MET A 240 -14.28 1.21 18.48
N ARG A 241 -13.04 1.71 18.66
CA ARG A 241 -12.51 2.83 17.88
C ARG A 241 -11.84 2.31 16.63
N ILE A 242 -12.29 2.80 15.48
CA ILE A 242 -11.75 2.47 14.16
C ILE A 242 -10.58 3.39 13.79
N HIS A 243 -9.54 2.81 13.18
CA HIS A 243 -8.38 3.54 12.68
C HIS A 243 -8.06 3.08 11.26
N LEU A 244 -7.68 4.02 10.40
CA LEU A 244 -7.02 3.70 9.14
C LEU A 244 -5.57 3.30 9.43
N VAL A 245 -5.19 2.13 8.95
CA VAL A 245 -3.85 1.55 9.10
C VAL A 245 -3.01 1.86 7.88
N ASP A 246 -3.60 1.65 6.69
CA ASP A 246 -2.94 1.83 5.40
C ASP A 246 -3.90 2.08 4.24
N VAL A 247 -3.35 2.61 3.14
CA VAL A 247 -4.06 2.83 1.87
C VAL A 247 -3.20 2.32 0.72
N ALA A 248 -3.80 1.59 -0.20
CA ALA A 248 -3.15 1.10 -1.41
C ALA A 248 -4.05 1.31 -2.65
N PRO A 249 -3.47 1.44 -3.86
CA PRO A 249 -4.26 1.39 -5.09
C PRO A 249 -4.87 0.00 -5.28
N TRP A 250 -5.92 -0.08 -6.09
CA TRP A 250 -6.50 -1.33 -6.55
C TRP A 250 -5.58 -2.03 -7.55
N ASN A 251 -4.64 -2.80 -7.02
CA ASN A 251 -3.61 -3.47 -7.79
C ASN A 251 -3.30 -4.84 -7.17
N ASP A 252 -3.09 -5.85 -8.01
CA ASP A 252 -2.88 -7.24 -7.62
C ASP A 252 -1.53 -7.55 -6.94
N ALA A 253 -0.62 -6.58 -6.92
CA ALA A 253 0.51 -6.53 -6.00
C ALA A 253 0.07 -6.51 -4.51
N THR A 254 -1.18 -6.15 -4.22
CA THR A 254 -1.75 -6.18 -2.87
C THR A 254 -2.55 -7.47 -2.64
N SER A 255 -2.34 -8.17 -1.52
CA SER A 255 -3.11 -9.38 -1.18
C SER A 255 -4.63 -9.13 -1.18
N ALA A 256 -5.38 -10.04 -1.81
CA ALA A 256 -6.84 -10.02 -1.88
C ALA A 256 -7.55 -10.43 -0.55
N ALA A 257 -6.78 -10.82 0.48
CA ALA A 257 -7.29 -11.35 1.75
C ALA A 257 -8.26 -12.54 1.53
N MET A 258 -9.51 -12.49 2.01
CA MET A 258 -10.49 -13.57 1.82
C MET A 258 -11.22 -13.55 0.47
N PHE A 259 -10.68 -12.82 -0.51
CA PHE A 259 -11.18 -12.77 -1.87
C PHE A 259 -10.09 -13.21 -2.87
N THR A 260 -10.46 -13.30 -4.15
CA THR A 260 -9.53 -13.32 -5.28
C THR A 260 -9.61 -12.04 -6.12
N TRP A 261 -8.56 -11.75 -6.86
CA TRP A 261 -8.55 -10.58 -7.75
C TRP A 261 -9.51 -10.72 -8.92
N GLU A 262 -9.71 -11.95 -9.43
CA GLU A 262 -10.63 -12.26 -10.52
C GLU A 262 -12.07 -11.99 -10.10
N GLU A 263 -12.47 -12.42 -8.90
CA GLU A 263 -13.85 -12.19 -8.44
C GLU A 263 -14.10 -10.72 -8.13
N ILE A 264 -13.17 -10.05 -7.43
CA ILE A 264 -13.30 -8.63 -7.06
C ILE A 264 -13.48 -7.74 -8.30
N LYS A 265 -12.85 -8.10 -9.43
CA LYS A 265 -12.99 -7.40 -10.71
C LYS A 265 -14.43 -7.46 -11.24
N GLU A 266 -15.11 -8.59 -11.09
CA GLU A 266 -16.47 -8.85 -11.63
C GLU A 266 -17.59 -8.48 -10.65
N MET A 267 -17.29 -8.33 -9.36
CA MET A 267 -18.28 -7.99 -8.33
C MET A 267 -18.91 -6.60 -8.55
N ASN A 268 -20.23 -6.55 -8.34
CA ASN A 268 -21.07 -5.35 -8.51
C ASN A 268 -21.99 -5.07 -7.31
N ASN A 269 -21.91 -5.87 -6.25
CA ASN A 269 -22.67 -5.70 -5.02
C ASN A 269 -21.71 -5.71 -3.83
N CYS A 270 -22.02 -4.95 -2.78
CA CYS A 270 -21.24 -4.99 -1.56
C CYS A 270 -21.28 -6.39 -0.94
N GLU A 271 -20.15 -6.82 -0.38
CA GLU A 271 -20.01 -8.13 0.26
C GLU A 271 -19.04 -8.04 1.43
N THR A 272 -19.30 -8.82 2.47
CA THR A 272 -18.44 -8.90 3.65
C THR A 272 -18.10 -10.35 3.94
N ARG A 273 -16.81 -10.64 4.05
CA ARG A 273 -16.27 -11.96 4.37
C ARG A 273 -15.43 -11.86 5.63
N LEU A 274 -15.92 -12.45 6.71
CA LEU A 274 -15.19 -12.51 7.97
C LEU A 274 -14.67 -13.93 8.20
N CYS A 275 -13.46 -14.02 8.74
CA CYS A 275 -12.92 -15.29 9.22
C CYS A 275 -13.71 -15.71 10.46
N HIS A 276 -14.34 -16.88 10.43
CA HIS A 276 -15.08 -17.44 11.57
C HIS A 276 -14.41 -18.70 12.13
N GLU A 277 -13.50 -19.31 11.36
CA GLU A 277 -12.83 -20.56 11.70
C GLU A 277 -11.32 -20.36 11.63
N CYS A 278 -10.58 -21.01 12.53
CA CYS A 278 -9.13 -21.01 12.48
C CYS A 278 -8.69 -22.01 11.40
N VAL A 279 -8.45 -21.52 10.19
CA VAL A 279 -7.88 -22.35 9.12
C VAL A 279 -6.36 -22.26 9.21
N ILE A 280 -5.73 -23.31 9.73
CA ILE A 280 -4.26 -23.38 9.77
C ILE A 280 -3.76 -23.77 8.39
N HIS A 281 -3.34 -22.77 7.62
CA HIS A 281 -2.50 -22.99 6.46
C HIS A 281 -1.03 -23.13 6.89
N PRO A 282 -0.21 -23.94 6.22
CA PRO A 282 1.23 -23.75 6.29
C PRO A 282 1.52 -22.28 5.98
N VAL A 283 2.37 -21.62 6.76
CA VAL A 283 2.82 -20.27 6.40
C VAL A 283 3.59 -20.41 5.10
N GLU A 284 2.94 -20.09 3.99
CA GLU A 284 3.63 -19.82 2.74
C GLU A 284 4.34 -18.49 2.96
N ASP A 285 5.62 -18.55 3.30
CA ASP A 285 6.52 -17.42 3.11
C ASP A 285 6.86 -17.46 1.61
N PRO A 286 6.18 -16.68 0.75
CA PRO A 286 6.47 -16.73 -0.66
C PRO A 286 7.94 -16.31 -0.80
N ALA A 287 8.75 -17.19 -1.39
CA ALA A 287 10.19 -16.95 -1.57
C ALA A 287 10.49 -15.63 -2.32
N VAL A 288 9.46 -15.08 -2.97
CA VAL A 288 9.47 -13.81 -3.69
C VAL A 288 8.22 -13.01 -3.26
N PRO A 289 8.36 -11.75 -2.82
CA PRO A 289 7.23 -10.85 -2.57
C PRO A 289 6.21 -10.86 -3.73
N VAL A 290 4.91 -10.88 -3.43
CA VAL A 290 3.83 -10.86 -4.44
C VAL A 290 3.96 -9.65 -5.37
N GLU A 291 4.49 -8.55 -4.86
CA GLU A 291 4.80 -7.33 -5.62
C GLU A 291 5.84 -7.54 -6.73
N LEU A 292 6.72 -8.55 -6.60
CA LEU A 292 7.70 -8.93 -7.61
C LEU A 292 7.19 -9.99 -8.59
N THR A 293 6.12 -10.71 -8.23
CA THR A 293 5.53 -11.72 -9.11
C THR A 293 4.40 -11.16 -9.98
N GLY A 294 3.99 -9.91 -9.76
CA GLY A 294 2.84 -9.32 -10.44
C GLY A 294 1.55 -10.10 -10.17
N GLY A 295 1.40 -10.63 -8.94
CA GLY A 295 0.28 -11.48 -8.58
C GLY A 295 0.37 -12.94 -9.05
N ALA A 296 1.39 -13.32 -9.83
CA ALA A 296 1.58 -14.70 -10.26
C ALA A 296 1.98 -15.61 -9.10
N SER A 297 1.34 -16.77 -9.01
CA SER A 297 1.73 -17.87 -8.14
C SER A 297 3.07 -18.47 -8.56
N LEU A 298 3.76 -19.12 -7.62
CA LEU A 298 5.01 -19.83 -7.91
C LEU A 298 4.83 -20.87 -9.03
N ASP A 299 3.67 -21.53 -9.08
CA ASP A 299 3.33 -22.51 -10.11
C ASP A 299 3.21 -21.87 -11.50
N GLU A 300 2.62 -20.67 -11.60
CA GLU A 300 2.54 -19.91 -12.85
C GLU A 300 3.92 -19.46 -13.33
N ILE A 301 4.77 -19.00 -12.40
CA ILE A 301 6.15 -18.60 -12.72
C ILE A 301 6.96 -19.81 -13.20
N ILE A 302 6.90 -20.94 -12.49
CA ILE A 302 7.60 -22.18 -12.88
C ILE A 302 7.10 -22.66 -14.24
N LYS A 303 5.81 -22.55 -14.51
CA LYS A 303 5.22 -22.92 -15.80
C LYS A 303 5.74 -22.01 -16.93
N ALA A 304 5.74 -20.69 -16.73
CA ALA A 304 6.25 -19.74 -17.70
C ALA A 304 7.76 -19.94 -17.97
N MET A 305 8.55 -20.23 -16.93
CA MET A 305 9.97 -20.54 -17.08
C MET A 305 10.21 -21.82 -17.89
N LYS A 306 9.42 -22.87 -17.65
CA LYS A 306 9.49 -24.12 -18.45
C LYS A 306 9.06 -23.90 -19.90
N GLU A 307 8.13 -22.99 -20.16
CA GLU A 307 7.71 -22.63 -21.52
C GLU A 307 8.82 -21.86 -22.26
N LEU A 308 9.59 -21.02 -21.56
CA LEU A 308 10.77 -20.32 -22.09
C LEU A 308 11.96 -21.25 -22.38
N GLU A 309 12.17 -22.30 -21.56
CA GLU A 309 13.23 -23.30 -21.80
C GLU A 309 12.96 -24.22 -23.00
N ASN A 310 11.72 -24.24 -23.51
CA ASN A 310 11.30 -25.04 -24.67
C ASN A 310 11.21 -24.22 -25.98
N LEU A 311 11.66 -22.95 -25.96
CA LEU A 311 11.81 -22.07 -27.13
C LEU A 311 13.28 -21.98 -27.57
#